data_AF-K2F1M7-F1
#
_entry.id   AF-K2F1M7-F1
#
_cell.length_a   1.000
_cell.length_b   1.000
_cell.length_c   1.000
_cell.angle_alpha   90.00
_cell.angle_beta   90.00
_cell.angle_gamma   90.00
#
_symmetry.space_group_name_H-M   'P 1'
#
loop_
_entity.id
_entity.type
_entity.pdbx_description
1 polymer ?
#
loop_
_entity_poly.entity_id
_entity_poly.type
_entity_poly.pdbx_seq_one_letter_code
_entity_poly.pdbx_strand_id
1 'polypeptide(L)'
;MNDVQTWGMAITTSLGSFGQKVVVFLPALIGAILVFVVGVIVARVLGNAIEKGVKLTRIDRAMENSKLTEQFQGVGLDLNPSKIIGGFVKWFLILVFLMAATDILQLSQVTAFLNEILMYIPNVIVAVVVLAIAFLFANFAYKLVRGSVRAAGVMSASLLATISKWAIIIFGIITALVQLGIAESIVNTLLIGLVSAISLAAGLAFGLGGKEEAANLLRKIREEISERK
;
A
#
# COMPACT_ATOMS: atom_id res chain seq x y z
N MET A 1 13.70 46.09 -42.22
CA MET A 1 14.49 46.19 -40.97
C MET A 1 14.87 44.76 -40.61
N ASN A 2 16.15 44.50 -40.41
CA ASN A 2 16.83 43.27 -40.82
C ASN A 2 16.60 42.07 -39.89
N ASP A 3 16.01 40.99 -40.41
CA ASP A 3 15.89 39.70 -39.71
C ASP A 3 17.23 39.18 -39.18
N VAL A 4 18.35 39.53 -39.84
CA VAL A 4 19.72 39.16 -39.43
C VAL A 4 20.13 39.76 -38.08
N GLN A 5 19.61 40.95 -37.70
CA GLN A 5 19.88 41.54 -36.39
C GLN A 5 19.14 40.79 -35.27
N THR A 6 17.99 40.19 -35.58
CA THR A 6 17.17 39.40 -34.66
C THR A 6 17.87 38.10 -34.25
N TRP A 7 18.54 37.40 -35.18
CA TRP A 7 19.29 36.17 -34.89
C TRP A 7 20.52 36.41 -34.02
N GLY A 8 21.28 37.49 -34.27
CA GLY A 8 22.43 37.85 -33.44
C GLY A 8 22.04 38.17 -31.99
N MET A 9 20.94 38.90 -31.80
CA MET A 9 20.38 39.16 -30.46
C MET A 9 19.83 37.90 -29.79
N ALA A 10 19.19 37.00 -30.53
CA ALA A 10 18.67 35.75 -29.98
C ALA A 10 19.80 34.84 -29.46
N ILE A 11 20.92 34.72 -30.21
CA ILE A 11 22.08 33.91 -29.81
C ILE A 11 22.78 34.52 -28.59
N THR A 12 23.02 35.83 -28.59
CA THR A 12 23.69 36.51 -27.46
C THR A 12 22.83 36.51 -26.20
N THR A 13 21.52 36.67 -26.32
CA THR A 13 20.56 36.54 -25.20
C THR A 13 20.50 35.11 -24.67
N SER A 14 20.55 34.11 -25.55
CA SER A 14 20.56 32.70 -25.16
C SER A 14 21.86 32.30 -24.46
N LEU A 15 23.02 32.73 -24.96
CA LEU A 15 24.31 32.50 -24.31
C LEU A 15 24.43 33.24 -22.97
N GLY A 16 23.99 34.50 -22.92
CA GLY A 16 23.99 35.30 -21.69
C GLY A 16 23.09 34.69 -20.61
N SER A 17 21.87 34.28 -20.97
CA SER A 17 20.94 33.63 -20.03
C SER A 17 21.42 32.25 -19.59
N PHE A 18 22.10 31.48 -20.45
CA PHE A 18 22.75 30.23 -20.05
C PHE A 18 23.89 30.48 -19.05
N GLY A 19 24.77 31.43 -19.33
CA GLY A 19 25.87 31.80 -18.43
C GLY A 19 25.35 32.22 -17.06
N GLN A 20 24.29 33.03 -17.01
CA GLN A 20 23.64 33.44 -15.76
C GLN A 20 23.05 32.24 -15.00
N LYS A 21 22.40 31.28 -15.69
CA LYS A 21 21.91 30.04 -15.07
C LYS A 21 23.03 29.21 -14.46
N VAL A 22 24.19 29.11 -15.11
CA VAL A 22 25.35 28.37 -14.58
C VAL A 22 25.91 29.05 -13.32
N VAL A 23 26.04 30.38 -13.32
CA VAL A 23 26.53 31.13 -12.16
C VAL A 23 25.61 30.97 -10.95
N VAL A 24 24.28 30.97 -11.15
CA VAL A 24 23.29 30.77 -10.07
C VAL A 24 23.21 29.29 -9.63
N PHE A 25 23.46 28.36 -10.54
CA PHE A 25 23.46 26.93 -10.24
C PHE A 25 24.60 26.50 -9.32
N LEU A 26 25.79 27.10 -9.43
CA LEU A 26 26.96 26.73 -8.62
C LEU A 26 26.72 26.88 -7.10
N PRO A 27 26.23 28.03 -6.58
CA PRO A 27 25.85 28.15 -5.17
C PRO A 27 24.76 27.17 -4.75
N ALA A 28 23.74 26.97 -5.59
CA ALA A 28 22.66 26.02 -5.32
C ALA A 28 23.20 24.58 -5.23
N LEU A 29 24.15 24.22 -6.08
CA LEU A 29 24.82 22.92 -6.07
C LEU A 29 25.57 22.68 -4.77
N ILE A 30 26.32 23.67 -4.29
CA ILE A 30 27.02 23.58 -3.01
C ILE A 30 26.01 23.43 -1.86
N GLY A 31 24.93 24.22 -1.86
CA GLY A 31 23.87 24.13 -0.87
C GLY A 31 23.21 22.75 -0.84
N ALA A 32 22.85 22.22 -2.01
CA ALA A 32 22.24 20.89 -2.16
C ALA A 32 23.17 19.77 -1.67
N ILE A 33 24.46 19.82 -2.02
CA ILE A 33 25.46 18.86 -1.55
C ILE A 33 25.59 18.92 -0.03
N LEU A 34 25.68 20.13 0.55
CA LEU A 34 25.80 20.31 1.99
C LEU A 34 24.59 19.72 2.72
N VAL A 35 23.38 20.05 2.27
CA VAL A 35 22.13 19.51 2.84
C VAL A 35 22.08 17.99 2.72
N PHE A 36 22.45 17.43 1.57
CA PHE A 36 22.48 15.98 1.38
C PHE A 36 23.50 15.28 2.30
N VAL A 37 24.71 15.82 2.42
CA VAL A 37 25.76 15.26 3.29
C VAL A 37 25.34 15.29 4.75
N VAL A 38 24.82 16.42 5.24
CA VAL A 38 24.24 16.53 6.59
C VAL A 38 23.12 15.52 6.77
N GLY A 39 22.26 15.41 5.76
CA GLY A 39 21.16 14.45 5.73
C GLY A 39 21.59 13.00 5.89
N VAL A 40 22.63 12.57 5.18
CA VAL A 40 23.18 11.20 5.30
C VAL A 40 23.73 10.94 6.69
N ILE A 41 24.36 11.94 7.33
CA ILE A 41 24.84 11.82 8.71
C ILE A 41 23.65 11.65 9.67
N VAL A 42 22.65 12.52 9.57
CA VAL A 42 21.42 12.45 10.38
C VAL A 42 20.72 11.10 10.18
N ALA A 43 20.60 10.63 8.94
CA ALA A 43 19.98 9.35 8.60
C ALA A 43 20.71 8.16 9.25
N ARG A 44 22.05 8.17 9.28
CA ARG A 44 22.84 7.13 9.98
C ARG A 44 22.61 7.17 11.49
N VAL A 45 22.61 8.36 12.09
CA VAL A 45 22.42 8.51 13.55
C VAL A 45 21.03 8.05 13.96
N LEU A 46 19.98 8.55 13.30
CA LEU A 46 18.60 8.18 13.59
C LEU A 46 18.30 6.72 13.27
N GLY A 47 18.77 6.21 12.13
CA GLY A 47 18.62 4.79 11.78
C GLY A 47 19.23 3.85 12.82
N ASN A 48 20.43 4.16 13.30
CA ASN A 48 21.09 3.40 14.36
C ASN A 48 20.36 3.53 15.72
N ALA A 49 19.81 4.71 16.03
CA ALA A 49 19.04 4.92 17.26
C ALA A 49 17.76 4.09 17.26
N ILE A 50 17.04 4.05 16.13
CA ILE A 50 15.84 3.25 15.94
C ILE A 50 16.16 1.77 15.98
N GLU A 51 17.23 1.31 15.31
CA GLU A 51 17.67 -0.08 15.40
C GLU A 51 17.91 -0.50 16.86
N LYS A 52 18.62 0.33 17.65
CA LYS A 52 18.84 0.08 19.07
C LYS A 52 17.53 0.08 19.87
N GLY A 53 16.62 1.01 19.57
CA GLY A 53 15.30 1.09 20.19
C GLY A 53 14.46 -0.17 19.94
N VAL A 54 14.43 -0.66 18.71
CA VAL A 54 13.69 -1.89 18.35
C VAL A 54 14.34 -3.11 18.98
N LYS A 55 15.68 -3.20 19.05
CA LYS A 55 16.36 -4.31 19.74
C LYS A 55 15.95 -4.43 21.22
N LEU A 56 15.64 -3.32 21.89
CA LEU A 56 15.19 -3.32 23.29
C LEU A 56 13.81 -3.96 23.46
N THR A 57 12.97 -3.96 22.43
CA THR A 57 11.61 -4.53 22.48
C THR A 57 11.59 -6.07 22.47
N ARG A 58 12.75 -6.73 22.32
CA ARG A 58 12.90 -8.19 22.20
C ARG A 58 12.07 -8.84 21.08
N ILE A 59 11.54 -8.07 20.13
CA ILE A 59 10.84 -8.59 18.94
C ILE A 59 11.75 -9.55 18.17
N ASP A 60 13.05 -9.26 18.09
CA ASP A 60 14.05 -10.13 17.47
C ASP A 60 14.03 -11.55 18.09
N ARG A 61 13.96 -11.66 19.43
CA ARG A 61 13.91 -12.95 20.14
C ARG A 61 12.60 -13.71 19.93
N ALA A 62 11.50 -13.00 19.70
CA ALA A 62 10.21 -13.64 19.39
C ALA A 62 10.22 -14.26 17.99
N MET A 63 10.98 -13.68 17.05
CA MET A 63 11.09 -14.15 15.68
C MET A 63 12.17 -15.24 15.50
N GLU A 64 13.27 -15.17 16.24
CA GLU A 64 14.32 -16.20 16.26
C GLU A 64 13.80 -17.60 16.62
N ASN A 65 12.79 -17.69 17.49
CA ASN A 65 12.18 -18.97 17.88
C ASN A 65 11.12 -19.49 16.91
N SER A 66 10.87 -18.79 15.79
CA SER A 66 9.91 -19.22 14.78
C SER A 66 10.57 -20.12 13.74
N LYS A 67 9.90 -21.21 13.36
CA LYS A 67 10.34 -22.13 12.29
C LYS A 67 10.55 -21.45 10.92
N LEU A 68 10.07 -20.22 10.74
CA LEU A 68 10.33 -19.43 9.54
C LEU A 68 11.81 -19.03 9.45
N THR A 69 12.44 -18.63 10.55
CA THR A 69 13.82 -18.13 10.56
C THR A 69 14.82 -19.21 10.13
N GLU A 70 14.62 -20.46 10.55
CA GLU A 70 15.43 -21.61 10.11
C GLU A 70 15.32 -21.89 8.60
N GLN A 71 14.14 -21.69 7.99
CA GLN A 71 13.94 -21.89 6.56
C GLN A 71 14.59 -20.79 5.70
N PHE A 72 14.66 -19.55 6.19
CA PHE A 72 15.23 -18.42 5.44
C PHE A 72 16.74 -18.24 5.65
N GLN A 73 17.28 -18.65 6.81
CA GLN A 73 18.73 -18.66 7.05
C GLN A 73 19.48 -19.62 6.12
N GLY A 74 18.84 -20.74 5.70
CA GLY A 74 19.40 -21.67 4.71
C GLY A 74 19.64 -21.05 3.32
N VAL A 75 19.11 -19.86 3.05
CA VAL A 75 19.26 -19.11 1.79
C VAL A 75 20.12 -17.84 1.97
N GLY A 76 20.76 -17.67 3.13
CA GLY A 76 21.62 -16.52 3.45
C GLY A 76 20.89 -15.23 3.81
N LEU A 77 19.58 -15.28 4.07
CA LEU A 77 18.77 -14.14 4.46
C LEU A 77 18.69 -14.01 5.98
N ASP A 78 19.33 -12.98 6.52
CA ASP A 78 19.38 -12.69 7.95
C ASP A 78 18.13 -11.89 8.37
N LEU A 79 17.06 -12.58 8.74
CA LEU A 79 15.76 -11.98 9.13
C LEU A 79 15.84 -11.36 10.54
N ASN A 80 16.54 -10.24 10.66
CA ASN A 80 16.63 -9.45 11.89
C ASN A 80 15.70 -8.22 11.80
N PRO A 81 14.50 -8.24 12.42
CA PRO A 81 13.52 -7.15 12.35
C PRO A 81 14.10 -5.79 12.70
N SER A 82 14.88 -5.70 13.76
CA SER A 82 15.53 -4.44 14.16
C SER A 82 16.46 -3.87 13.09
N LYS A 83 17.27 -4.74 12.44
CA LYS A 83 18.18 -4.31 11.36
C LYS A 83 17.40 -3.87 10.13
N ILE A 84 16.32 -4.59 9.78
CA ILE A 84 15.45 -4.25 8.65
C ILE A 84 14.78 -2.89 8.88
N ILE A 85 14.20 -2.67 10.07
CA ILE A 85 13.52 -1.41 10.41
C ILE A 85 14.53 -0.25 10.47
N GLY A 86 15.68 -0.43 11.11
CA GLY A 86 16.73 0.60 11.16
C GLY A 86 17.29 0.94 9.78
N GLY A 87 17.51 -0.07 8.94
CA GLY A 87 17.92 0.09 7.54
C GLY A 87 16.87 0.82 6.70
N PHE A 88 15.59 0.47 6.89
CA PHE A 88 14.46 1.12 6.23
C PHE A 88 14.38 2.61 6.59
N VAL A 89 14.45 2.96 7.87
CA VAL A 89 14.38 4.38 8.29
C VAL A 89 15.59 5.16 7.79
N LYS A 90 16.79 4.56 7.83
CA LYS A 90 17.99 5.19 7.25
C LYS A 90 17.79 5.50 5.77
N TRP A 91 17.29 4.55 5.00
CA TRP A 91 17.02 4.74 3.57
C TRP A 91 15.92 5.78 3.32
N PHE A 92 14.84 5.74 4.10
CA PHE A 92 13.76 6.74 4.06
C PHE A 92 14.29 8.16 4.26
N LEU A 93 15.09 8.37 5.33
CA LEU A 93 15.67 9.68 5.61
C LEU A 93 16.63 10.13 4.51
N ILE A 94 17.43 9.23 3.94
CA ILE A 94 18.29 9.55 2.79
C ILE A 94 17.45 10.07 1.61
N LEU A 95 16.30 9.45 1.31
CA LEU A 95 15.40 9.93 0.27
C LEU A 95 14.81 11.30 0.58
N VAL A 96 14.41 11.57 1.82
CA VAL A 96 13.90 12.89 2.24
C VAL A 96 14.95 13.97 2.02
N PHE A 97 16.21 13.72 2.41
CA PHE A 97 17.28 14.68 2.19
C PHE A 97 17.71 14.78 0.72
N LEU A 98 17.59 13.70 -0.05
CA LEU A 98 17.77 13.73 -1.50
C LEU A 98 16.71 14.63 -2.16
N MET A 99 15.44 14.50 -1.74
CA MET A 99 14.35 15.35 -2.22
C MET A 99 14.59 16.83 -1.88
N ALA A 100 15.05 17.14 -0.67
CA ALA A 100 15.42 18.50 -0.29
C ALA A 100 16.58 19.04 -1.15
N ALA A 101 17.58 18.21 -1.44
CA ALA A 101 18.69 18.57 -2.31
C ALA A 101 18.23 18.82 -3.76
N THR A 102 17.33 17.99 -4.30
CA THR A 102 16.79 18.18 -5.65
C THR A 102 15.88 19.41 -5.75
N ASP A 103 15.18 19.75 -4.66
CA ASP A 103 14.36 20.97 -4.56
C ASP A 103 15.24 22.24 -4.57
N ILE A 104 16.35 22.25 -3.83
CA ILE A 104 17.35 23.33 -3.86
C ILE A 104 17.91 23.52 -5.28
N LEU A 105 18.14 22.43 -6.01
CA LEU A 105 18.57 22.44 -7.40
C LEU A 105 17.46 22.82 -8.39
N GLN A 106 16.24 23.05 -7.92
CA GLN A 106 15.04 23.33 -8.71
C GLN A 106 14.71 22.22 -9.74
N LEU A 107 15.05 20.97 -9.41
CA LEU A 107 14.71 19.80 -10.20
C LEU A 107 13.28 19.36 -9.86
N SER A 108 12.29 20.15 -10.30
CA SER A 108 10.88 19.98 -9.93
C SER A 108 10.34 18.57 -10.24
N GLN A 109 10.68 18.02 -11.42
CA GLN A 109 10.23 16.69 -11.82
C GLN A 109 10.84 15.57 -10.96
N VAL A 110 12.12 15.71 -10.61
CA VAL A 110 12.80 14.73 -9.73
C VAL A 110 12.24 14.83 -8.31
N THR A 111 12.01 16.04 -7.82
CA THR A 111 11.44 16.29 -6.50
C THR A 111 10.02 15.75 -6.39
N ALA A 112 9.19 15.95 -7.42
CA ALA A 112 7.84 15.39 -7.49
C ALA A 112 7.86 13.86 -7.46
N PHE A 113 8.72 13.23 -8.27
CA PHE A 113 8.90 11.78 -8.28
C PHE A 113 9.38 11.22 -6.93
N LEU A 114 10.34 11.87 -6.28
CA LEU A 114 10.80 11.49 -4.95
C LEU A 114 9.69 11.62 -3.90
N ASN A 115 8.86 12.67 -3.99
CA ASN A 115 7.70 12.85 -3.12
C ASN A 115 6.66 11.73 -3.31
N GLU A 116 6.38 11.32 -4.55
CA GLU A 116 5.51 10.16 -4.83
C GLU A 116 6.04 8.89 -4.17
N ILE A 117 7.35 8.63 -4.27
CA ILE A 117 7.99 7.48 -3.61
C ILE A 117 7.83 7.57 -2.08
N LEU A 118 8.04 8.75 -1.48
CA LEU A 118 7.90 8.95 -0.04
C LEU A 118 6.45 8.75 0.43
N MET A 119 5.47 9.23 -0.35
CA MET A 119 4.04 9.05 -0.07
C MET A 119 3.56 7.61 -0.29
N TYR A 120 4.29 6.82 -1.09
CA TYR A 120 4.01 5.41 -1.31
C TYR A 120 4.46 4.51 -0.14
N ILE A 121 5.42 4.94 0.68
CA ILE A 121 5.99 4.15 1.77
C ILE A 121 4.97 3.72 2.83
N PRO A 122 4.06 4.59 3.32
CA PRO A 122 2.98 4.17 4.23
C PRO A 122 2.13 3.03 3.67
N ASN A 123 1.84 3.05 2.37
CA ASN A 123 1.08 2.00 1.71
C ASN A 123 1.82 0.65 1.73
N VAL A 124 3.13 0.65 1.50
CA VAL A 124 3.96 -0.56 1.61
C VAL A 124 3.89 -1.15 3.02
N ILE A 125 3.96 -0.31 4.06
CA ILE A 125 3.85 -0.75 5.46
C ILE A 125 2.49 -1.40 5.71
N VAL A 126 1.40 -0.76 5.28
CA VAL A 126 0.05 -1.31 5.41
C VAL A 126 -0.08 -2.64 4.67
N ALA A 127 0.45 -2.76 3.45
CA ALA A 127 0.43 -4.00 2.68
C ALA A 127 1.13 -5.16 3.42
N VAL A 128 2.30 -4.91 4.00
CA VAL A 128 3.03 -5.91 4.80
C VAL A 128 2.23 -6.33 6.04
N VAL A 129 1.63 -5.37 6.75
CA VAL A 129 0.80 -5.64 7.93
C VAL A 129 -0.44 -6.47 7.55
N VAL A 130 -1.14 -6.11 6.47
CA VAL A 130 -2.29 -6.86 5.95
C VAL A 130 -1.91 -8.29 5.60
N LEU A 131 -0.78 -8.51 4.92
CA LEU A 131 -0.29 -9.86 4.62
C LEU A 131 0.00 -10.65 5.89
N ALA A 132 0.72 -10.07 6.85
CA ALA A 132 1.04 -10.72 8.11
C ALA A 132 -0.22 -11.16 8.87
N ILE A 133 -1.22 -10.27 8.93
CA ILE A 133 -2.53 -10.55 9.52
C ILE A 133 -3.25 -11.66 8.74
N ALA A 134 -3.30 -11.57 7.41
CA ALA A 134 -3.96 -12.58 6.58
C ALA A 134 -3.35 -13.98 6.78
N PHE A 135 -2.01 -14.10 6.85
CA PHE A 135 -1.35 -15.37 7.14
C PHE A 135 -1.70 -15.91 8.53
N LEU A 136 -1.74 -15.05 9.55
CA LEU A 136 -2.13 -15.44 10.90
C LEU A 136 -3.57 -15.96 10.93
N PHE A 137 -4.51 -15.20 10.37
CA PHE A 137 -5.92 -15.57 10.28
C PHE A 137 -6.16 -16.81 9.43
N ALA A 138 -5.43 -16.99 8.33
CA ALA A 138 -5.57 -18.17 7.47
C ALA A 138 -5.19 -19.46 8.21
N ASN A 139 -4.15 -19.43 9.04
CA ASN A 139 -3.74 -20.58 9.86
C ASN A 139 -4.74 -20.85 11.00
N PHE A 140 -5.29 -19.81 11.60
CA PHE A 140 -6.34 -19.94 12.60
C PHE A 140 -7.62 -20.54 11.99
N ALA A 141 -8.09 -20.00 10.86
CA ALA A 141 -9.23 -20.50 10.12
C ALA A 141 -9.04 -21.95 9.69
N TYR A 142 -7.85 -22.34 9.22
CA TYR A 142 -7.54 -23.74 8.91
C TYR A 142 -7.81 -24.66 10.11
N LYS A 143 -7.31 -24.30 11.29
CA LYS A 143 -7.49 -25.10 12.51
C LYS A 143 -8.95 -25.18 12.93
N LEU A 144 -9.65 -24.05 12.91
CA LEU A 144 -11.07 -23.97 13.24
C LEU A 144 -11.92 -24.82 12.28
N VAL A 145 -11.79 -24.59 10.97
CA VAL A 145 -12.58 -25.31 9.96
C VAL A 145 -12.28 -26.79 10.01
N ARG A 146 -11.01 -27.19 10.14
CA ARG A 146 -10.65 -28.61 10.26
C ARG A 146 -11.25 -29.26 11.50
N GLY A 147 -11.26 -28.56 12.64
CA GLY A 147 -11.87 -29.03 13.89
C GLY A 147 -13.38 -29.21 13.76
N SER A 148 -14.08 -28.18 13.29
CA SER A 148 -15.53 -28.18 13.15
C SER A 148 -16.02 -29.21 12.12
N VAL A 149 -15.36 -29.30 10.95
CA VAL A 149 -15.77 -30.20 9.87
C VAL A 149 -15.50 -31.67 10.23
N ARG A 150 -14.44 -31.95 11.03
CA ARG A 150 -14.22 -33.29 11.59
C ARG A 150 -15.30 -33.68 12.60
N ALA A 151 -15.67 -32.75 13.49
CA ALA A 151 -16.74 -32.99 14.46
C ALA A 151 -18.09 -33.28 13.78
N ALA A 152 -18.32 -32.71 12.59
CA ALA A 152 -19.50 -32.94 11.76
C ALA A 152 -19.45 -34.25 10.93
N GLY A 153 -18.40 -35.08 11.06
CA GLY A 153 -18.31 -36.38 10.36
C GLY A 153 -17.99 -36.30 8.86
N VAL A 154 -17.55 -35.15 8.35
CA VAL A 154 -17.24 -34.98 6.93
C VAL A 154 -15.83 -35.51 6.62
N MET A 155 -15.75 -36.48 5.70
CA MET A 155 -14.52 -37.19 5.32
C MET A 155 -13.41 -36.23 4.80
N SER A 156 -13.81 -35.14 4.15
CA SER A 156 -12.90 -34.18 3.48
C SER A 156 -12.54 -32.95 4.32
N ALA A 157 -12.52 -33.06 5.65
CA ALA A 157 -12.24 -31.92 6.54
C ALA A 157 -10.92 -31.18 6.24
N SER A 158 -9.90 -31.90 5.76
CA SER A 158 -8.63 -31.28 5.37
C SER A 158 -8.75 -30.45 4.08
N LEU A 159 -9.57 -30.88 3.13
CA LEU A 159 -9.76 -30.15 1.87
C LEU A 159 -10.48 -28.83 2.13
N LEU A 160 -11.60 -28.86 2.86
CA LEU A 160 -12.35 -27.64 3.21
C LEU A 160 -11.48 -26.66 3.99
N ALA A 161 -10.73 -27.13 5.00
CA ALA A 161 -9.82 -26.27 5.75
C ALA A 161 -8.72 -25.66 4.87
N THR A 162 -8.20 -26.43 3.91
CA THR A 162 -7.17 -25.95 2.96
C THR A 162 -7.74 -24.90 2.02
N ILE A 163 -8.95 -25.11 1.48
CA ILE A 163 -9.65 -24.14 0.64
C ILE A 163 -9.88 -22.84 1.43
N SER A 164 -10.37 -22.92 2.67
CA SER A 164 -10.56 -21.75 3.53
C SER A 164 -9.27 -21.00 3.80
N LYS A 165 -8.16 -21.73 4.06
CA LYS A 165 -6.84 -21.12 4.26
C LYS A 165 -6.39 -20.37 3.01
N TRP A 166 -6.44 -21.02 1.85
CA TRP A 166 -6.01 -20.40 0.59
C TRP A 166 -6.90 -19.23 0.18
N ALA A 167 -8.21 -19.30 0.42
CA ALA A 167 -9.10 -18.18 0.20
C ALA A 167 -8.64 -16.95 0.99
N ILE A 168 -8.39 -17.08 2.29
CA ILE A 168 -7.93 -15.96 3.12
C ILE A 168 -6.58 -15.41 2.65
N ILE A 169 -5.63 -16.28 2.29
CA ILE A 169 -4.31 -15.85 1.79
C ILE A 169 -4.46 -15.09 0.47
N ILE A 170 -5.22 -15.62 -0.47
CA ILE A 170 -5.47 -14.98 -1.78
C ILE A 170 -6.12 -13.62 -1.58
N PHE A 171 -7.15 -13.53 -0.73
CA PHE A 171 -7.77 -12.25 -0.40
C PHE A 171 -6.77 -11.28 0.24
N GLY A 172 -5.95 -11.73 1.19
CA GLY A 172 -4.90 -10.91 1.79
C GLY A 172 -3.89 -10.39 0.77
N ILE A 173 -3.49 -11.24 -0.19
CA ILE A 173 -2.60 -10.84 -1.29
C ILE A 173 -3.27 -9.79 -2.18
N ILE A 174 -4.52 -10.00 -2.57
CA ILE A 174 -5.29 -9.04 -3.37
C ILE A 174 -5.40 -7.70 -2.64
N THR A 175 -5.73 -7.71 -1.34
CA THR A 175 -5.80 -6.48 -0.53
C THR A 175 -4.44 -5.79 -0.43
N ALA A 176 -3.35 -6.55 -0.29
CA ALA A 176 -2.01 -5.97 -0.30
C ALA A 176 -1.65 -5.35 -1.66
N LEU A 177 -2.02 -5.99 -2.78
CA LEU A 177 -1.84 -5.44 -4.13
C LEU A 177 -2.62 -4.14 -4.32
N VAL A 178 -3.86 -4.08 -3.83
CA VAL A 178 -4.68 -2.86 -3.82
C VAL A 178 -3.99 -1.75 -3.03
N GLN A 179 -3.47 -2.05 -1.83
CA GLN A 179 -2.75 -1.06 -1.04
C GLN A 179 -1.50 -0.53 -1.77
N LEU A 180 -0.80 -1.41 -2.49
CA LEU A 180 0.36 -1.06 -3.33
C LEU A 180 -0.04 -0.32 -4.62
N GLY A 181 -1.32 -0.03 -4.85
CA GLY A 181 -1.80 0.61 -6.10
C GLY A 181 -1.62 -0.27 -7.34
N ILE A 182 -1.22 -1.54 -7.17
CA ILE A 182 -1.02 -2.47 -8.28
C ILE A 182 -2.40 -2.97 -8.70
N ALA A 183 -2.84 -2.53 -9.87
CA ALA A 183 -4.12 -2.94 -10.45
C ALA A 183 -5.32 -2.63 -9.53
N GLU A 184 -5.21 -1.61 -8.66
CA GLU A 184 -6.28 -1.18 -7.74
C GLU A 184 -7.60 -0.98 -8.48
N SER A 185 -7.55 -0.29 -9.63
CA SER A 185 -8.74 -0.04 -10.46
C SER A 185 -9.37 -1.32 -10.97
N ILE A 186 -8.56 -2.29 -11.42
CA ILE A 186 -9.04 -3.57 -11.95
C ILE A 186 -9.68 -4.39 -10.83
N VAL A 187 -9.02 -4.48 -9.67
CA VAL A 187 -9.53 -5.23 -8.52
C VAL A 187 -10.82 -4.62 -8.00
N ASN A 188 -10.85 -3.31 -7.76
CA ASN A 188 -12.04 -2.61 -7.28
C ASN A 188 -13.20 -2.72 -8.27
N THR A 189 -12.93 -2.58 -9.58
CA THR A 189 -13.96 -2.74 -10.61
C THR A 189 -14.53 -4.15 -10.63
N LEU A 190 -13.68 -5.18 -10.54
CA LEU A 190 -14.13 -6.57 -10.50
C LEU A 190 -14.96 -6.87 -9.23
N LEU A 191 -14.54 -6.38 -8.07
CA LEU A 191 -15.27 -6.57 -6.82
C LEU A 191 -16.62 -5.84 -6.83
N ILE A 192 -16.65 -4.58 -7.25
CA ILE A 192 -17.90 -3.81 -7.39
C ILE A 192 -18.80 -4.47 -8.43
N GLY A 193 -18.26 -4.91 -9.56
CA GLY A 193 -18.98 -5.65 -10.60
C GLY A 193 -19.61 -6.93 -10.07
N LEU A 194 -18.87 -7.73 -9.31
CA LEU A 194 -19.38 -8.95 -8.68
C LEU A 194 -20.47 -8.66 -7.64
N VAL A 195 -20.20 -7.72 -6.72
CA VAL A 195 -21.13 -7.36 -5.64
C VAL A 195 -22.41 -6.75 -6.22
N SER A 196 -22.30 -5.89 -7.22
CA SER A 196 -23.47 -5.31 -7.91
C SER A 196 -24.28 -6.38 -8.64
N ALA A 197 -23.65 -7.34 -9.31
CA ALA A 197 -24.36 -8.45 -9.95
C ALA A 197 -25.15 -9.27 -8.93
N ILE A 198 -24.54 -9.64 -7.79
CA ILE A 198 -25.22 -10.38 -6.71
C ILE A 198 -26.34 -9.54 -6.10
N SER A 199 -26.09 -8.27 -5.84
CA SER A 199 -27.07 -7.35 -5.25
C SER A 199 -28.28 -7.16 -6.17
N LEU A 200 -28.04 -7.02 -7.48
CA LEU A 200 -29.10 -6.94 -8.49
C LEU A 200 -29.87 -8.26 -8.59
N ALA A 201 -29.19 -9.39 -8.63
CA ALA A 201 -29.83 -10.70 -8.69
C ALA A 201 -30.73 -10.93 -7.46
N ALA A 202 -30.23 -10.64 -6.26
CA ALA A 202 -31.00 -10.74 -5.04
C ALA A 202 -32.18 -9.74 -5.03
N GLY A 203 -31.92 -8.48 -5.36
CA GLY A 203 -32.94 -7.44 -5.42
C GLY A 203 -34.07 -7.77 -6.40
N LEU A 204 -33.74 -8.31 -7.57
CA LEU A 204 -34.73 -8.77 -8.56
C LEU A 204 -35.47 -10.02 -8.08
N ALA A 205 -34.78 -10.98 -7.46
CA ALA A 205 -35.41 -12.19 -6.94
C ALA A 205 -36.45 -11.86 -5.86
N PHE A 206 -36.10 -11.00 -4.89
CA PHE A 206 -37.04 -10.55 -3.85
C PHE A 206 -38.10 -9.57 -4.39
N GLY A 207 -37.72 -8.66 -5.29
CA GLY A 207 -38.63 -7.67 -5.85
C GLY A 207 -39.71 -8.29 -6.74
N LEU A 208 -39.32 -9.22 -7.62
CA LEU A 208 -40.27 -9.93 -8.48
C LEU A 208 -41.00 -11.03 -7.71
N GLY A 209 -40.30 -11.79 -6.85
CA GLY A 209 -40.91 -12.87 -6.06
C GLY A 209 -41.84 -12.41 -4.94
N GLY A 210 -41.58 -11.24 -4.33
CA GLY A 210 -42.41 -10.67 -3.26
C GLY A 210 -43.50 -9.72 -3.74
N LYS A 211 -43.60 -9.48 -5.06
CA LYS A 211 -44.51 -8.49 -5.66
C LYS A 211 -45.98 -8.74 -5.29
N GLU A 212 -46.42 -9.99 -5.39
CA GLU A 212 -47.82 -10.35 -5.13
C GLU A 212 -48.18 -10.18 -3.66
N GLU A 213 -47.30 -10.58 -2.75
CA GLU A 213 -47.57 -10.41 -1.31
C GLU A 213 -47.48 -8.97 -0.83
N ALA A 214 -46.57 -8.17 -1.40
CA ALA A 214 -46.59 -6.73 -1.17
C ALA A 214 -47.92 -6.10 -1.64
N ALA A 215 -48.43 -6.52 -2.80
CA ALA A 215 -49.72 -6.03 -3.32
C ALA A 215 -50.90 -6.44 -2.42
N ASN A 216 -50.92 -7.68 -1.94
CA ASN A 216 -51.94 -8.18 -1.03
C ASN A 216 -51.92 -7.47 0.33
N LEU A 217 -50.73 -7.19 0.88
CA LEU A 217 -50.58 -6.48 2.14
C LEU A 217 -51.09 -5.03 2.05
N LEU A 218 -50.74 -4.34 0.97
CA LEU A 218 -51.24 -2.98 0.69
C LEU A 218 -52.76 -2.96 0.50
N ARG A 219 -53.34 -4.00 -0.10
CA ARG A 219 -54.79 -4.11 -0.27
C ARG A 219 -55.50 -4.27 1.07
N LYS A 220 -55.00 -5.14 1.96
CA LYS A 220 -55.56 -5.31 3.33
C LYS A 220 -55.51 -4.01 4.13
N ILE A 221 -54.37 -3.31 4.10
CA ILE A 221 -54.22 -2.01 4.79
C ILE A 221 -55.25 -0.99 4.26
N ARG A 222 -55.46 -0.95 2.93
CA ARG A 222 -56.46 -0.07 2.32
C ARG A 222 -57.88 -0.40 2.78
N GLU A 223 -58.23 -1.68 2.84
CA GLU A 223 -59.55 -2.15 3.28
C GLU A 223 -59.82 -1.74 4.74
N GLU A 224 -58.89 -2.02 5.66
CA GLU A 224 -59.02 -1.64 7.08
C GLU A 224 -59.17 -0.13 7.31
N ILE A 225 -58.48 0.69 6.51
CA ILE A 225 -58.59 2.15 6.61
C ILE A 225 -59.95 2.64 6.08
N SER A 226 -60.50 1.97 5.06
CA SER A 226 -61.78 2.35 4.48
C SER A 226 -62.98 1.97 5.36
N GLU A 227 -62.90 0.88 6.11
CA GLU A 227 -63.96 0.43 7.03
C GLU A 227 -64.05 1.25 8.33
N ARG A 228 -63.02 2.05 8.66
CA ARG A 228 -63.04 2.95 9.84
C ARG A 228 -63.65 4.33 9.55
N LYS A 229 -64.24 4.55 8.38
CA LYS A 229 -64.99 5.75 8.01
C LYS A 229 -66.47 5.44 7.89
#